data_AF-A0AAD9FS35-F1
#
_entry.id   AF-A0AAD9FS35-F1
#
_cell.length_a   1.000
_cell.length_b   1.000
_cell.length_c   1.000
_cell.angle_alpha   90.00
_cell.angle_beta   90.00
_cell.angle_gamma   90.00
#
_symmetry.space_group_name_H-M   'P 1'
#
loop_
_entity.id
_entity.type
_entity.pdbx_description
1 polymer ?
#
loop_
_entity_poly.entity_id
_entity_poly.type
_entity_poly.pdbx_seq_one_letter_code
_entity_poly.pdbx_strand_id
1 'polypeptide(L)'
;MSLRLPISSLRPSIPLMARPQPLARTFFSARSPVSASTSLDLLHRQRLSSNPVLGLLRREFSTSRANGVRSTYFPQGGRGGGGPWGSRPPPRWGWFQRLRMRIDSVEDMKLIYALIGLNVGVYLLWQYAKSSWTRFRDPKLYQFMQRNFILSEANIMAGRLWTLVTSSFSHSRGDHILINALGLYFIAPAALSVLGGSSFLGLYLAGGIASSLVSLAWHRMKNDRIVGSEGASGAIYTTLGFYGALFPHSKILMFFIIPMPVWLGIGGIFAWDLYGAIASPHGNTDSAGHVGGMAAGLIAAYRLRRGGFGGLRRMFRR
;
A
#
# COMPACT_ATOMS: atom_id res chain seq x y z
N MET A 1 -31.79 -32.07 81.66
CA MET A 1 -32.45 -32.68 80.48
C MET A 1 -31.34 -33.33 79.66
N SER A 2 -30.82 -34.51 79.99
CA SER A 2 -31.46 -35.85 79.97
C SER A 2 -32.03 -36.12 78.56
N LEU A 3 -31.45 -36.97 77.70
CA LEU A 3 -31.35 -38.43 77.85
C LEU A 3 -30.12 -39.07 77.13
N ARG A 4 -29.76 -40.25 77.65
CA ARG A 4 -28.67 -41.23 77.35
C ARG A 4 -29.03 -42.14 76.13
N LEU A 5 -28.09 -42.48 75.23
CA LEU A 5 -27.34 -43.78 74.98
C LEU A 5 -28.22 -45.04 74.72
N PRO A 6 -27.77 -46.16 74.06
CA PRO A 6 -26.39 -46.72 73.88
C PRO A 6 -26.05 -47.35 72.48
N ILE A 7 -24.78 -47.48 72.02
CA ILE A 7 -23.74 -48.56 72.12
C ILE A 7 -24.14 -49.98 71.68
N SER A 8 -23.47 -50.53 70.64
CA SER A 8 -22.83 -51.88 70.57
C SER A 8 -22.36 -52.18 69.11
N SER A 9 -21.05 -52.15 68.80
CA SER A 9 -20.07 -53.25 68.79
C SER A 9 -20.12 -54.18 67.57
N LEU A 10 -19.00 -54.30 66.82
CA LEU A 10 -18.35 -55.56 66.38
C LEU A 10 -17.26 -55.27 65.31
N ARG A 11 -15.99 -55.53 65.67
CA ARG A 11 -14.85 -55.87 64.78
C ARG A 11 -14.86 -57.41 64.57
N PRO A 12 -13.91 -58.04 63.83
CA PRO A 12 -13.18 -57.71 62.59
C PRO A 12 -13.26 -58.90 61.58
N SER A 13 -12.69 -58.79 60.38
CA SER A 13 -12.04 -59.93 59.69
C SER A 13 -11.34 -59.52 58.38
N ILE A 14 -10.03 -59.80 58.31
CA ILE A 14 -9.25 -59.87 57.07
C ILE A 14 -9.29 -61.33 56.60
N PRO A 15 -9.45 -61.59 55.30
CA PRO A 15 -8.83 -62.77 54.71
C PRO A 15 -7.87 -62.42 53.56
N LEU A 16 -6.77 -63.15 53.57
CA LEU A 16 -5.70 -63.18 52.59
C LEU A 16 -6.11 -63.94 51.31
N MET A 17 -5.59 -63.47 50.16
CA MET A 17 -5.21 -64.19 48.93
C MET A 17 -6.22 -65.09 48.16
N ALA A 18 -6.38 -64.75 46.87
CA ALA A 18 -6.39 -65.71 45.77
C ALA A 18 -5.76 -65.10 44.49
N ARG A 19 -4.77 -65.79 43.91
CA ARG A 19 -4.26 -65.69 42.51
C ARG A 19 -4.91 -66.83 41.70
N PRO A 20 -4.70 -67.00 40.36
CA PRO A 20 -4.51 -66.07 39.23
C PRO A 20 -5.45 -66.41 38.03
N GLN A 21 -5.39 -65.66 36.91
CA GLN A 21 -5.19 -66.12 35.51
C GLN A 21 -5.48 -64.99 34.49
N PRO A 22 -4.84 -64.98 33.30
CA PRO A 22 -4.65 -63.80 32.45
C PRO A 22 -5.57 -63.82 31.21
N LEU A 23 -5.98 -62.65 30.70
CA LEU A 23 -6.42 -62.53 29.31
C LEU A 23 -6.10 -61.16 28.69
N ALA A 24 -5.40 -61.27 27.55
CA ALA A 24 -5.45 -60.44 26.35
C ALA A 24 -5.03 -58.95 26.39
N ARG A 25 -3.91 -58.72 25.70
CA ARG A 25 -3.42 -57.46 25.14
C ARG A 25 -4.49 -56.71 24.34
N THR A 26 -4.57 -55.39 24.54
CA THR A 26 -4.77 -54.43 23.44
C THR A 26 -3.97 -53.17 23.70
N PHE A 27 -3.02 -52.89 22.80
CA PHE A 27 -2.33 -51.61 22.72
C PHE A 27 -3.31 -50.55 22.23
N PHE A 28 -3.49 -49.47 22.98
CA PHE A 28 -3.96 -48.20 22.43
C PHE A 28 -3.07 -47.06 22.91
N SER A 29 -2.51 -46.38 21.91
CA SER A 29 -1.62 -45.22 22.01
C SER A 29 -2.30 -44.05 22.71
N ALA A 30 -1.63 -43.49 23.72
CA ALA A 30 -2.03 -42.25 24.37
C ALA A 30 -1.81 -41.06 23.42
N ARG A 31 -2.90 -40.47 22.92
CA ARG A 31 -2.89 -39.11 22.37
C ARG A 31 -3.18 -38.11 23.49
N SER A 32 -2.34 -37.09 23.56
CA SER A 32 -2.42 -35.93 24.46
C SER A 32 -3.74 -35.15 24.29
N PRO A 33 -4.24 -34.52 25.37
CA PRO A 33 -5.45 -33.70 25.29
C PRO A 33 -5.17 -32.38 24.57
N VAL A 34 -5.84 -32.15 23.45
CA VAL A 34 -5.86 -30.84 22.78
C VAL A 34 -6.78 -29.91 23.56
N SER A 35 -6.21 -28.78 23.97
CA SER A 35 -6.81 -27.69 24.74
C SER A 35 -8.14 -27.18 24.18
N ALA A 36 -9.13 -27.02 25.06
CA ALA A 36 -10.42 -26.37 24.79
C ALA A 36 -10.30 -24.89 24.32
N SER A 37 -9.11 -24.29 24.39
CA SER A 37 -8.85 -22.93 23.88
C SER A 37 -8.91 -22.84 22.35
N THR A 38 -8.62 -23.92 21.62
CA THR A 38 -8.62 -23.91 20.15
C THR A 38 -10.03 -23.81 19.57
N SER A 39 -11.02 -24.38 20.27
CA SER A 39 -12.42 -24.38 19.85
C SER A 39 -13.09 -23.02 20.05
N LEU A 40 -12.75 -22.31 21.13
CA LEU A 40 -13.21 -20.94 21.36
C LEU A 40 -12.57 -19.94 20.37
N ASP A 41 -11.29 -20.12 20.03
CA ASP A 41 -10.62 -19.32 19.00
C ASP A 41 -11.20 -19.56 17.60
N LEU A 42 -11.57 -20.81 17.28
CA LEU A 42 -12.24 -21.17 16.02
C LEU A 42 -13.66 -20.58 15.94
N LEU A 43 -14.42 -20.62 17.04
CA LEU A 43 -15.74 -20.02 17.11
C LEU A 43 -15.69 -18.49 17.09
N HIS A 44 -14.67 -17.87 17.73
CA HIS A 44 -14.42 -16.43 17.64
C HIS A 44 -14.04 -16.01 16.21
N ARG A 45 -13.22 -16.81 15.52
CA ARG A 45 -12.88 -16.60 14.10
C ARG A 45 -14.08 -16.78 13.15
N GLN A 46 -14.98 -17.72 13.43
CA GLN A 46 -16.21 -17.91 12.64
C GLN A 46 -17.25 -16.80 12.90
N ARG A 47 -17.34 -16.26 14.12
CA ARG A 47 -18.28 -15.16 14.42
C ARG A 47 -17.87 -13.82 13.82
N LEU A 48 -16.58 -13.63 13.53
CA LEU A 48 -16.07 -12.45 12.84
C LEU A 48 -16.20 -12.55 11.31
N SER A 49 -16.40 -13.74 10.74
CA SER A 49 -16.57 -13.93 9.29
C SER A 49 -17.98 -13.62 8.77
N SER A 50 -18.94 -13.37 9.67
CA SER A 50 -20.34 -13.08 9.30
C SER A 50 -20.71 -11.60 9.34
N ASN A 51 -19.77 -10.70 9.67
CA ASN A 51 -20.03 -9.26 9.67
C ASN A 51 -19.63 -8.64 8.31
N PRO A 52 -20.59 -8.25 7.47
CA PRO A 52 -20.31 -7.74 6.13
C PRO A 52 -19.46 -6.45 6.15
N VAL A 53 -19.55 -5.66 7.23
CA VAL A 53 -18.76 -4.43 7.41
C VAL A 53 -17.29 -4.73 7.71
N LEU A 54 -17.01 -5.76 8.51
CA LEU A 54 -15.64 -6.22 8.75
C LEU A 54 -15.05 -6.98 7.55
N GLY A 55 -15.92 -7.64 6.76
CA GLY A 55 -15.55 -8.24 5.48
C GLY A 55 -15.10 -7.22 4.44
N LEU A 56 -15.73 -6.03 4.38
CA LEU A 56 -15.31 -4.91 3.52
C LEU A 56 -13.93 -4.34 3.87
N LEU A 57 -13.51 -4.47 5.14
CA LEU A 57 -12.17 -4.09 5.60
C LEU A 57 -11.13 -5.18 5.36
N ARG A 58 -11.55 -6.40 4.99
CA ARG A 58 -10.65 -7.52 4.69
C ARG A 58 -9.99 -7.27 3.33
N ARG A 59 -8.67 -7.06 3.36
CA ARG A 59 -7.84 -6.96 2.15
C ARG A 59 -7.85 -8.28 1.38
N GLU A 60 -8.70 -8.39 0.37
CA GLU A 60 -8.60 -9.46 -0.62
C GLU A 60 -7.73 -9.04 -1.81
N PHE A 61 -6.47 -8.70 -1.53
CA PHE A 61 -5.42 -8.88 -2.53
C PHE A 61 -4.76 -10.22 -2.23
N SER A 62 -5.32 -11.30 -2.78
CA SER A 62 -4.65 -12.59 -2.83
C SER A 62 -3.50 -12.50 -3.83
N THR A 63 -2.40 -11.87 -3.43
CA THR A 63 -1.10 -12.22 -4.00
C THR A 63 -0.49 -13.25 -3.08
N SER A 64 -0.53 -14.52 -3.53
CA SER A 64 0.21 -15.59 -2.90
C SER A 64 1.63 -15.10 -2.65
N ARG A 65 2.00 -15.01 -1.38
CA ARG A 65 3.34 -14.65 -0.90
C ARG A 65 4.28 -15.79 -1.27
N ALA A 66 4.56 -15.96 -2.56
CA ALA A 66 5.37 -17.05 -3.09
C ALA A 66 6.26 -16.50 -4.21
N ASN A 67 7.47 -16.13 -3.79
CA ASN A 67 8.74 -16.30 -4.49
C ASN A 67 8.78 -15.99 -6.00
N GLY A 68 9.41 -14.87 -6.35
CA GLY A 68 9.97 -14.70 -7.70
C GLY A 68 10.51 -13.31 -8.02
N VAL A 69 9.87 -12.24 -7.53
CA VAL A 69 10.17 -10.88 -8.02
C VAL A 69 11.18 -10.12 -7.14
N ARG A 70 11.29 -10.44 -5.84
CA ARG A 70 12.16 -9.68 -4.92
C ARG A 70 13.67 -9.88 -5.15
N SER A 71 14.11 -10.98 -5.79
CA SER A 71 15.53 -11.34 -5.86
C SER A 71 16.23 -10.97 -7.18
N THR A 72 15.49 -10.81 -8.28
CA THR A 72 16.05 -10.73 -9.65
C THR A 72 16.18 -9.31 -10.19
N TYR A 73 15.50 -8.32 -9.60
CA TYR A 73 15.39 -6.97 -10.19
C TYR A 73 16.13 -5.88 -9.39
N PHE A 74 16.38 -6.12 -8.11
CA PHE A 74 17.28 -5.32 -7.28
C PHE A 74 18.13 -6.30 -6.47
N PRO A 75 19.39 -6.55 -6.85
CA PRO A 75 20.22 -7.45 -6.06
C PRO A 75 20.28 -6.88 -4.64
N GLN A 76 19.78 -7.64 -3.66
CA GLN A 76 20.17 -7.43 -2.27
C GLN A 76 21.69 -7.40 -2.28
N GLY A 77 22.28 -6.30 -1.81
CA GLY A 77 23.73 -6.19 -1.69
C GLY A 77 24.24 -7.47 -1.03
N GLY A 78 25.04 -8.22 -1.79
CA GLY A 78 25.28 -9.64 -1.51
C GLY A 78 25.61 -9.86 -0.04
N ARG A 79 24.86 -10.74 0.62
CA ARG A 79 25.44 -11.52 1.71
C ARG A 79 26.48 -12.41 1.05
N GLY A 80 27.67 -11.87 0.85
CA GLY A 80 28.82 -12.62 0.39
C GLY A 80 29.00 -13.79 1.34
N GLY A 81 28.94 -15.01 0.82
CA GLY A 81 29.33 -16.20 1.54
C GLY A 81 30.75 -15.98 2.07
N GLY A 82 30.88 -15.97 3.39
CA GLY A 82 32.17 -15.90 4.06
C GLY A 82 32.91 -17.20 3.81
N GLY A 83 33.86 -17.18 2.87
CA GLY A 83 34.97 -18.12 2.91
C GLY A 83 35.83 -17.89 4.16
N PRO A 84 36.61 -18.87 4.62
CA PRO A 84 37.22 -18.84 5.96
C PRO A 84 38.32 -17.78 6.16
N TRP A 85 38.68 -17.02 5.12
CA TRP A 85 39.76 -16.04 5.16
C TRP A 85 39.41 -14.82 4.32
N GLY A 86 39.17 -13.68 4.98
CA GLY A 86 39.06 -12.37 4.34
C GLY A 86 37.80 -11.59 4.73
N SER A 87 37.85 -10.91 5.87
CA SER A 87 36.90 -9.85 6.21
C SER A 87 37.07 -8.69 5.23
N ARG A 88 36.38 -8.75 4.08
CA ARG A 88 36.24 -7.58 3.20
C ARG A 88 35.63 -6.45 4.03
N PRO A 89 36.24 -5.25 4.10
CA PRO A 89 35.62 -4.12 4.77
C PRO A 89 34.25 -3.88 4.12
N PRO A 90 33.20 -3.57 4.91
CA PRO A 90 31.89 -3.30 4.33
C PRO A 90 32.03 -2.18 3.29
N PRO A 91 31.36 -2.29 2.13
CA PRO A 91 31.47 -1.27 1.09
C PRO A 91 31.18 0.11 1.69
N ARG A 92 31.96 1.14 1.34
CA ARG A 92 31.65 2.53 1.73
C ARG A 92 30.46 2.99 0.89
N TRP A 93 29.26 2.66 1.35
CA TRP A 93 28.02 3.02 0.67
C TRP A 93 27.91 4.54 0.50
N GLY A 94 27.53 5.01 -0.68
CA GLY A 94 27.20 6.42 -0.89
C GLY A 94 25.98 6.83 -0.05
N TRP A 95 25.82 8.13 0.23
CA TRP A 95 24.70 8.63 1.03
C TRP A 95 23.34 8.25 0.45
N PHE A 96 23.19 8.26 -0.88
CA PHE A 96 22.00 7.81 -1.59
C PHE A 96 21.67 6.34 -1.35
N GLN A 97 22.69 5.47 -1.36
CA GLN A 97 22.46 4.04 -1.13
C GLN A 97 22.05 3.77 0.31
N ARG A 98 22.61 4.51 1.28
CA ARG A 98 22.16 4.45 2.68
C ARG A 98 20.71 4.89 2.83
N LEU A 99 20.32 5.99 2.16
CA LEU A 99 18.93 6.44 2.15
C LEU A 99 18.00 5.37 1.55
N ARG A 100 18.38 4.80 0.40
CA ARG A 100 17.64 3.70 -0.24
C ARG A 100 17.44 2.51 0.70
N MET A 101 18.52 2.03 1.32
CA MET A 101 18.45 0.91 2.26
C MET A 101 17.56 1.23 3.47
N ARG A 102 17.63 2.46 4.00
CA ARG A 102 16.75 2.90 5.09
C ARG A 102 15.29 2.83 4.66
N ILE A 103 14.94 3.38 3.50
CA ILE A 103 13.58 3.32 2.97
C ILE A 103 13.13 1.87 2.76
N ASP A 104 13.97 1.03 2.16
CA ASP A 104 13.68 -0.39 1.91
C ASP A 104 13.55 -1.22 3.20
N SER A 105 14.07 -0.71 4.33
CA SER A 105 13.90 -1.34 5.65
C SER A 105 12.60 -0.96 6.37
N VAL A 106 11.92 0.10 5.92
CA VAL A 106 10.62 0.52 6.48
C VAL A 106 9.54 -0.44 6.00
N GLU A 107 8.62 -0.79 6.89
CA GLU A 107 7.45 -1.60 6.56
C GLU A 107 6.56 -0.89 5.51
N ASP A 108 6.12 -1.64 4.50
CA ASP A 108 5.32 -1.13 3.38
C ASP A 108 4.13 -0.26 3.83
N MET A 109 3.43 -0.65 4.89
CA MET A 109 2.29 0.11 5.42
C MET A 109 2.69 1.43 6.07
N LYS A 110 3.84 1.48 6.75
CA LYS A 110 4.35 2.72 7.34
C LYS A 110 4.70 3.72 6.26
N LEU A 111 5.20 3.29 5.11
CA LEU A 111 5.44 4.16 3.95
C LEU A 111 4.13 4.73 3.39
N ILE A 112 3.09 3.91 3.26
CA ILE A 112 1.77 4.36 2.81
C ILE A 112 1.18 5.38 3.79
N TYR A 113 1.20 5.08 5.09
CA TYR A 113 0.71 6.00 6.11
C TYR A 113 1.52 7.29 6.17
N ALA A 114 2.82 7.25 5.93
CA ALA A 114 3.64 8.45 5.81
C ALA A 114 3.22 9.31 4.62
N LEU A 115 2.95 8.71 3.45
CA LEU A 115 2.44 9.44 2.28
C LEU A 115 1.05 10.05 2.55
N ILE A 116 0.13 9.27 3.12
CA ILE A 116 -1.21 9.76 3.47
C ILE A 116 -1.10 10.89 4.50
N GLY A 117 -0.32 10.69 5.57
CA GLY A 117 -0.10 11.70 6.62
C GLY A 117 0.52 12.99 6.08
N LEU A 118 1.46 12.90 5.14
CA LEU A 118 2.02 14.07 4.47
C LEU A 118 0.95 14.86 3.70
N ASN A 119 0.12 14.18 2.89
CA ASN A 119 -1.00 14.81 2.18
C ASN A 119 -2.00 15.45 3.15
N VAL A 120 -2.34 14.76 4.25
CA VAL A 120 -3.23 15.29 5.30
C VAL A 120 -2.63 16.54 5.94
N GLY A 121 -1.33 16.54 6.23
CA GLY A 121 -0.64 17.72 6.79
C GLY A 121 -0.72 18.93 5.86
N VAL A 122 -0.47 18.74 4.56
CA VAL A 122 -0.57 19.81 3.56
C VAL A 122 -2.03 20.28 3.39
N TYR A 123 -2.99 19.36 3.42
CA TYR A 123 -4.42 19.70 3.42
C TYR A 123 -4.81 20.55 4.63
N LEU A 124 -4.39 20.17 5.85
CA LEU A 124 -4.64 20.97 7.05
C LEU A 124 -4.03 22.37 6.95
N LEU A 125 -2.84 22.49 6.33
CA LEU A 125 -2.22 23.78 6.05
C LEU A 125 -3.07 24.62 5.07
N TRP A 126 -3.67 24.01 4.04
CA TRP A 126 -4.65 24.67 3.18
C TRP A 126 -5.88 25.16 3.95
N GLN A 127 -6.44 24.33 4.83
CA GLN A 127 -7.61 24.68 5.63
C GLN A 127 -7.29 25.85 6.58
N TYR A 128 -6.12 25.83 7.20
CA TYR A 128 -5.63 26.93 8.02
C TYR A 128 -5.42 28.21 7.19
N ALA A 129 -4.82 28.10 6.00
CA ALA A 129 -4.63 29.23 5.08
C ALA A 129 -5.97 29.89 4.68
N LYS A 130 -6.98 29.08 4.35
CA LYS A 130 -8.34 29.55 4.04
C LYS A 130 -8.99 30.22 5.25
N SER A 131 -8.87 29.60 6.43
CA SER A 131 -9.40 30.16 7.68
C SER A 131 -8.72 31.49 8.06
N SER A 132 -7.41 31.60 7.83
CA SER A 132 -6.66 32.83 8.11
C SER A 132 -7.12 33.97 7.21
N TRP A 133 -7.30 33.70 5.92
CA TRP A 133 -7.78 34.69 4.97
C TRP A 133 -9.21 35.16 5.29
N THR A 134 -10.13 34.25 5.62
CA THR A 134 -11.52 34.63 5.89
C THR A 134 -11.70 35.34 7.23
N ARG A 135 -11.00 34.89 8.29
CA ARG A 135 -11.15 35.44 9.65
C ARG A 135 -10.33 36.70 9.89
N PHE A 136 -9.06 36.69 9.46
CA PHE A 136 -8.12 37.76 9.76
C PHE A 136 -7.82 38.67 8.56
N ARG A 137 -8.43 38.39 7.39
CA ARG A 137 -8.16 39.12 6.13
C ARG A 137 -6.69 39.11 5.71
N ASP A 138 -5.90 38.14 6.18
CA ASP A 138 -4.50 37.95 5.78
C ASP A 138 -4.40 36.86 4.69
N PRO A 139 -4.17 37.24 3.42
CA PRO A 139 -4.07 36.29 2.32
C PRO A 139 -2.67 35.69 2.17
N LYS A 140 -1.67 36.10 2.96
CA LYS A 140 -0.26 35.74 2.71
C LYS A 140 -0.03 34.23 2.65
N LEU A 141 -0.57 33.49 3.62
CA LEU A 141 -0.43 32.05 3.66
C LEU A 141 -1.20 31.37 2.51
N TYR A 142 -2.40 31.86 2.20
CA TYR A 142 -3.18 31.32 1.08
C TYR A 142 -2.46 31.54 -0.27
N GLN A 143 -1.90 32.72 -0.50
CA GLN A 143 -1.08 33.01 -1.68
C GLN A 143 0.19 32.17 -1.71
N PHE A 144 0.83 31.95 -0.55
CA PHE A 144 1.97 31.05 -0.44
C PHE A 144 1.60 29.63 -0.90
N MET A 145 0.46 29.10 -0.44
CA MET A 145 -0.02 27.78 -0.85
C MET A 145 -0.30 27.74 -2.36
N GLN A 146 -0.99 28.74 -2.91
CA GLN A 146 -1.25 28.80 -4.37
C GLN A 146 0.03 28.85 -5.21
N ARG A 147 1.07 29.55 -4.74
CA ARG A 147 2.33 29.68 -5.50
C ARG A 147 3.21 28.44 -5.40
N ASN A 148 3.11 27.68 -4.31
CA ASN A 148 4.07 26.61 -4.00
C ASN A 148 3.49 25.20 -4.04
N PHE A 149 2.16 25.05 -4.01
CA PHE A 149 1.48 23.75 -3.93
C PHE A 149 0.46 23.52 -5.05
N ILE A 150 0.26 24.49 -5.95
CA ILE A 150 -0.57 24.31 -7.15
C ILE A 150 0.33 24.26 -8.38
N LEU A 151 0.11 23.26 -9.23
CA LEU A 151 0.68 23.22 -10.56
C LEU A 151 -0.11 24.16 -11.47
N SER A 152 0.54 25.16 -12.04
CA SER A 152 -0.06 26.04 -13.05
C SER A 152 1.01 26.56 -13.99
N GLU A 153 0.62 26.94 -15.21
CA GLU A 153 1.56 27.53 -16.17
C GLU A 153 2.23 28.79 -15.61
N ALA A 154 1.48 29.62 -14.88
CA ALA A 154 2.02 30.81 -14.22
C ALA A 154 3.11 30.47 -13.18
N ASN A 155 2.94 29.40 -12.41
CA ASN A 155 3.95 28.97 -11.44
C ASN A 155 5.21 28.43 -12.14
N ILE A 156 5.06 27.66 -13.22
CA ILE A 156 6.19 27.16 -14.00
C ILE A 156 6.95 28.30 -14.67
N MET A 157 6.26 29.24 -15.30
CA MET A 157 6.88 30.43 -15.93
C MET A 157 7.57 31.34 -14.92
N ALA A 158 7.07 31.39 -13.68
CA ALA A 158 7.72 32.09 -12.57
C ALA A 158 8.91 31.33 -11.94
N GLY A 159 9.36 30.23 -12.54
CA GLY A 159 10.51 29.43 -12.08
C GLY A 159 10.20 28.47 -10.93
N ARG A 160 8.93 28.27 -10.56
CA ARG A 160 8.53 27.42 -9.42
C ARG A 160 8.43 25.96 -9.81
N LEU A 161 9.51 25.38 -10.31
CA LEU A 161 9.55 24.02 -10.84
C LEU A 161 9.26 22.95 -9.78
N TRP A 162 9.44 23.27 -8.49
CA TRP A 162 9.07 22.38 -7.39
C TRP A 162 7.57 22.05 -7.35
N THR A 163 6.72 22.89 -7.96
CA THR A 163 5.27 22.63 -8.09
C THR A 163 4.95 21.37 -8.88
N LEU A 164 5.88 20.84 -9.70
CA LEU A 164 5.76 19.52 -10.32
C LEU A 164 5.71 18.37 -9.30
N VAL A 165 6.28 18.59 -8.11
CA VAL A 165 6.33 17.59 -7.03
C VAL A 165 5.36 17.95 -5.93
N THR A 166 5.37 19.19 -5.44
CA THR A 166 4.56 19.60 -4.29
C THR A 166 3.06 19.55 -4.57
N SER A 167 2.64 19.76 -5.83
CA SER A 167 1.24 19.58 -6.24
C SER A 167 0.75 18.13 -6.04
N SER A 168 1.61 17.13 -6.20
CA SER A 168 1.28 15.72 -5.94
C SER A 168 1.02 15.40 -4.47
N PHE A 169 1.28 16.35 -3.56
CA PHE A 169 1.03 16.26 -2.13
C PHE A 169 0.02 17.31 -1.64
N SER A 170 -0.63 18.03 -2.56
CA SER A 170 -1.50 19.15 -2.26
C SER A 170 -2.96 18.81 -2.50
N HIS A 171 -3.81 19.15 -1.54
CA HIS A 171 -5.26 19.08 -1.67
C HIS A 171 -5.87 20.25 -0.93
N SER A 172 -6.70 21.05 -1.59
CA SER A 172 -7.46 22.12 -0.93
C SER A 172 -8.92 21.70 -0.61
N ARG A 173 -9.37 20.54 -1.10
CA ARG A 173 -10.74 20.04 -0.97
C ARG A 173 -10.79 18.71 -0.21
N GLY A 174 -11.76 18.57 0.69
CA GLY A 174 -11.88 17.41 1.59
C GLY A 174 -12.24 16.10 0.89
N ASP A 175 -13.17 16.15 -0.06
CA ASP A 175 -13.54 15.00 -0.90
C ASP A 175 -12.36 14.51 -1.75
N HIS A 176 -11.57 15.46 -2.27
CA HIS A 176 -10.43 15.13 -3.11
C HIS A 176 -9.32 14.40 -2.35
N ILE A 177 -8.96 14.87 -1.14
CA ILE A 177 -7.99 14.16 -0.31
C ILE A 177 -8.51 12.79 0.15
N LEU A 178 -9.80 12.68 0.49
CA LEU A 178 -10.39 11.42 0.93
C LEU A 178 -10.25 10.34 -0.14
N ILE A 179 -10.63 10.64 -1.38
CA ILE A 179 -10.57 9.67 -2.49
C ILE A 179 -9.13 9.27 -2.82
N ASN A 180 -8.18 10.21 -2.75
CA ASN A 180 -6.77 9.93 -2.97
C ASN A 180 -6.15 9.11 -1.83
N ALA A 181 -6.50 9.40 -0.57
CA ALA A 181 -6.05 8.64 0.58
C ALA A 181 -6.54 7.19 0.52
N LEU A 182 -7.80 6.98 0.14
CA LEU A 182 -8.35 5.65 -0.11
C LEU A 182 -7.65 4.97 -1.30
N GLY A 183 -7.48 5.66 -2.42
CA GLY A 183 -6.75 5.17 -3.59
C GLY A 183 -5.34 4.69 -3.24
N LEU A 184 -4.57 5.51 -2.52
CA LEU A 184 -3.26 5.15 -1.99
C LEU A 184 -3.34 3.91 -1.07
N TYR A 185 -4.25 3.91 -0.11
CA TYR A 185 -4.38 2.83 0.87
C TYR A 185 -4.65 1.46 0.22
N PHE A 186 -5.46 1.41 -0.84
CA PHE A 186 -5.82 0.17 -1.50
C PHE A 186 -4.86 -0.24 -2.63
N ILE A 187 -4.35 0.71 -3.42
CA ILE A 187 -3.55 0.40 -4.62
C ILE A 187 -2.05 0.35 -4.35
N ALA A 188 -1.53 1.22 -3.49
CA ALA A 188 -0.09 1.26 -3.19
C ALA A 188 0.48 -0.07 -2.65
N PRO A 189 -0.21 -0.84 -1.78
CA PRO A 189 0.28 -2.14 -1.32
C PRO A 189 0.63 -3.10 -2.45
N ALA A 190 -0.20 -3.10 -3.50
CA ALA A 190 -0.04 -4.01 -4.62
C ALA A 190 1.26 -3.69 -5.40
N ALA A 191 1.54 -2.42 -5.67
CA ALA A 191 2.79 -2.01 -6.30
C ALA A 191 4.02 -2.15 -5.39
N LEU A 192 3.88 -1.84 -4.08
CA LEU A 192 4.93 -2.03 -3.08
C LEU A 192 5.36 -3.50 -2.97
N SER A 193 4.41 -4.44 -3.06
CA SER A 193 4.71 -5.87 -3.03
C SER A 193 5.62 -6.33 -4.18
N VAL A 194 5.58 -5.61 -5.31
CA VAL A 194 6.38 -5.89 -6.52
C VAL A 194 7.73 -5.15 -6.47
N LEU A 195 7.73 -3.86 -6.08
CA LEU A 195 8.89 -2.98 -6.23
C LEU A 195 9.74 -2.82 -4.97
N GLY A 196 9.16 -3.01 -3.79
CA GLY A 196 9.74 -2.56 -2.52
C GLY A 196 9.68 -1.04 -2.34
N GLY A 197 10.04 -0.56 -1.14
CA GLY A 197 9.80 0.81 -0.69
C GLY A 197 10.42 1.90 -1.56
N SER A 198 11.73 1.88 -1.75
CA SER A 198 12.45 2.95 -2.46
C SER A 198 12.07 3.06 -3.93
N SER A 199 11.83 1.93 -4.58
CA SER A 199 11.48 1.88 -5.99
C SER A 199 10.02 2.23 -6.22
N PHE A 200 9.12 1.90 -5.29
CA PHE A 200 7.76 2.43 -5.27
C PHE A 200 7.75 3.96 -5.09
N LEU A 201 8.51 4.52 -4.14
CA LEU A 201 8.60 5.98 -3.99
C LEU A 201 9.14 6.65 -5.26
N GLY A 202 10.13 6.04 -5.92
CA GLY A 202 10.63 6.49 -7.21
C GLY A 202 9.55 6.48 -8.30
N LEU A 203 8.77 5.39 -8.39
CA LEU A 203 7.63 5.30 -9.32
C LEU A 203 6.58 6.37 -9.01
N TYR A 204 6.23 6.55 -7.75
CA TYR A 204 5.22 7.51 -7.28
C TYR A 204 5.63 8.95 -7.65
N LEU A 205 6.84 9.37 -7.28
CA LEU A 205 7.34 10.72 -7.54
C LEU A 205 7.56 10.98 -9.02
N ALA A 206 8.22 10.07 -9.74
CA ALA A 206 8.45 10.23 -11.17
C ALA A 206 7.14 10.19 -11.97
N GLY A 207 6.19 9.37 -11.53
CA GLY A 207 4.83 9.30 -12.07
C GLY A 207 4.06 10.60 -11.90
N GLY A 208 4.06 11.17 -10.70
CA GLY A 208 3.43 12.48 -10.43
C GLY A 208 4.03 13.61 -11.27
N ILE A 209 5.35 13.64 -11.44
CA ILE A 209 6.02 14.59 -12.33
C ILE A 209 5.62 14.37 -13.78
N ALA A 210 5.64 13.11 -14.27
CA ALA A 210 5.26 12.80 -15.65
C ALA A 210 3.80 13.18 -15.93
N SER A 211 2.90 12.89 -14.99
CA SER A 211 1.49 13.29 -15.02
C SER A 211 1.35 14.82 -15.13
N SER A 212 2.04 15.56 -14.26
CA SER A 212 2.07 17.03 -14.26
C SER A 212 2.56 17.60 -15.60
N LEU A 213 3.61 17.01 -16.18
CA LEU A 213 4.15 17.45 -17.47
C LEU A 213 3.19 17.18 -18.62
N VAL A 214 2.51 16.03 -18.63
CA VAL A 214 1.50 15.71 -19.65
C VAL A 214 0.31 16.65 -19.54
N SER A 215 -0.14 16.96 -18.32
CA SER A 215 -1.20 17.96 -18.10
C SER A 215 -0.80 19.33 -18.69
N LEU A 216 0.37 19.84 -18.33
CA LEU A 216 0.92 21.10 -18.86
C LEU A 216 1.00 21.11 -20.39
N ALA A 217 1.54 20.05 -20.97
CA ALA A 217 1.67 19.94 -22.43
C ALA A 217 0.30 19.91 -23.11
N TRP A 218 -0.65 19.14 -22.58
CA TRP A 218 -1.98 18.99 -23.15
C TRP A 218 -2.76 20.31 -23.15
N HIS A 219 -2.82 20.98 -22.01
CA HIS A 219 -3.52 22.25 -21.88
C HIS A 219 -2.89 23.35 -22.75
N ARG A 220 -1.56 23.39 -22.82
CA ARG A 220 -0.84 24.29 -23.74
C ARG A 220 -1.18 23.99 -25.20
N MET A 221 -1.28 22.72 -25.60
CA MET A 221 -1.67 22.33 -26.96
C MET A 221 -3.11 22.71 -27.29
N LYS A 222 -4.02 22.64 -26.31
CA LYS A 222 -5.43 23.06 -26.46
C LYS A 222 -5.64 24.57 -26.40
N ASN A 223 -4.58 25.34 -26.10
CA ASN A 223 -4.64 26.77 -25.83
C ASN A 223 -5.58 27.14 -24.66
N ASP A 224 -5.79 26.18 -23.75
CA ASP A 224 -6.57 26.36 -22.53
C ASP A 224 -5.61 26.55 -21.37
N ARG A 225 -5.83 27.57 -20.53
CA ARG A 225 -4.98 27.79 -19.36
C ARG A 225 -5.30 26.75 -18.30
N ILE A 226 -4.28 26.08 -17.75
CA ILE A 226 -4.45 25.27 -16.52
C ILE A 226 -4.94 26.19 -15.41
N VAL A 227 -6.17 25.97 -14.96
CA VAL A 227 -6.79 26.71 -13.84
C VAL A 227 -6.08 26.40 -12.51
N GLY A 228 -5.33 25.30 -12.47
CA GLY A 228 -4.53 24.87 -11.33
C GLY A 228 -4.77 23.38 -11.11
N SER A 229 -3.71 22.57 -11.06
CA SER A 229 -3.78 21.14 -10.76
C SER A 229 -3.08 20.86 -9.43
N GLU A 230 -3.73 20.08 -8.58
CA GLU A 230 -3.22 19.65 -7.27
C GLU A 230 -3.83 18.29 -6.94
N GLY A 231 -3.05 17.37 -6.37
CA GLY A 231 -3.52 16.09 -5.90
C GLY A 231 -2.56 14.95 -6.19
N ALA A 232 -2.60 13.94 -5.32
CA ALA A 232 -1.85 12.69 -5.47
C ALA A 232 -2.28 11.82 -6.66
N SER A 233 -3.38 12.17 -7.34
CA SER A 233 -4.04 11.31 -8.32
C SER A 233 -3.11 10.93 -9.47
N GLY A 234 -2.30 11.85 -10.00
CA GLY A 234 -1.33 11.52 -11.06
C GLY A 234 -0.39 10.36 -10.70
N ALA A 235 0.14 10.37 -9.48
CA ALA A 235 1.02 9.32 -8.96
C ALA A 235 0.25 8.01 -8.64
N ILE A 236 -0.99 8.11 -8.17
CA ILE A 236 -1.88 6.96 -8.00
C ILE A 236 -2.20 6.32 -9.35
N TYR A 237 -2.47 7.11 -10.38
CA TYR A 237 -2.72 6.64 -11.75
C TYR A 237 -1.49 5.97 -12.36
N THR A 238 -0.28 6.48 -12.09
CA THR A 238 0.95 5.74 -12.41
C THR A 238 1.01 4.39 -11.71
N THR A 239 0.64 4.33 -10.45
CA THR A 239 0.61 3.08 -9.69
C THR A 239 -0.43 2.10 -10.26
N LEU A 240 -1.61 2.59 -10.63
CA LEU A 240 -2.66 1.84 -11.30
C LEU A 240 -2.19 1.30 -12.65
N GLY A 241 -1.63 2.15 -13.52
CA GLY A 241 -1.10 1.71 -14.82
C GLY A 241 0.00 0.67 -14.68
N PHE A 242 0.91 0.86 -13.73
CA PHE A 242 1.99 -0.10 -13.44
C PHE A 242 1.43 -1.46 -13.00
N TYR A 243 0.54 -1.48 -12.00
CA TYR A 243 -0.04 -2.72 -11.51
C TYR A 243 -0.95 -3.39 -12.57
N GLY A 244 -1.74 -2.59 -13.27
CA GLY A 244 -2.66 -3.02 -14.32
C GLY A 244 -1.97 -3.72 -15.48
N ALA A 245 -0.83 -3.19 -15.92
CA ALA A 245 -0.02 -3.84 -16.95
C ALA A 245 0.52 -5.20 -16.50
N LEU A 246 0.88 -5.34 -15.22
CA LEU A 246 1.50 -6.56 -14.71
C LEU A 246 0.49 -7.65 -14.39
N PHE A 247 -0.68 -7.31 -13.85
CA PHE A 247 -1.67 -8.26 -13.33
C PHE A 247 -3.09 -7.97 -13.85
N PRO A 248 -3.32 -7.94 -15.18
CA PRO A 248 -4.60 -7.52 -15.76
C PRO A 248 -5.80 -8.38 -15.34
N HIS A 249 -5.58 -9.66 -15.03
CA HIS A 249 -6.66 -10.59 -14.64
C HIS A 249 -6.86 -10.73 -13.12
N SER A 250 -6.07 -10.01 -12.30
CA SER A 250 -6.30 -9.97 -10.87
C SER A 250 -7.57 -9.19 -10.53
N LYS A 251 -8.14 -9.41 -9.34
CA LYS A 251 -9.35 -8.70 -8.89
C LYS A 251 -8.95 -7.45 -8.10
N ILE A 252 -9.65 -6.34 -8.34
CA ILE A 252 -9.64 -5.12 -7.52
C ILE A 252 -11.06 -4.77 -7.09
N LEU A 253 -11.18 -4.06 -5.98
CA LEU A 253 -12.44 -3.48 -5.54
C LEU A 253 -12.61 -2.09 -6.16
N MET A 254 -13.42 -2.01 -7.22
CA MET A 254 -13.85 -0.73 -7.81
C MET A 254 -14.75 0.01 -6.82
N PHE A 255 -14.51 1.31 -6.65
CA PHE A 255 -15.14 2.15 -5.61
C PHE A 255 -15.09 1.52 -4.21
N PHE A 256 -14.11 0.66 -3.95
CA PHE A 256 -13.94 -0.08 -2.69
C PHE A 256 -15.08 -1.04 -2.34
N ILE A 257 -15.96 -1.36 -3.29
CA ILE A 257 -17.16 -2.18 -3.06
C ILE A 257 -17.26 -3.32 -4.09
N ILE A 258 -17.05 -3.02 -5.37
CA ILE A 258 -17.38 -3.95 -6.46
C ILE A 258 -16.11 -4.69 -6.92
N PRO A 259 -15.97 -6.00 -6.65
CA PRO A 259 -14.84 -6.77 -7.16
C PRO A 259 -14.97 -6.98 -8.67
N MET A 260 -13.96 -6.53 -9.42
CA MET A 260 -13.90 -6.72 -10.87
C MET A 260 -12.45 -6.96 -11.33
N PRO A 261 -12.24 -7.56 -12.51
CA PRO A 261 -10.90 -7.75 -13.01
C PRO A 261 -10.23 -6.40 -13.29
N VAL A 262 -8.93 -6.32 -13.01
CA VAL A 262 -8.11 -5.12 -13.12
C VAL A 262 -8.15 -4.49 -14.50
N TRP A 263 -8.09 -5.30 -15.57
CA TRP A 263 -8.16 -4.79 -16.93
C TRP A 263 -9.45 -4.02 -17.19
N LEU A 264 -10.57 -4.49 -16.63
CA LEU A 264 -11.88 -3.86 -16.79
C LEU A 264 -11.95 -2.58 -15.96
N GLY A 265 -11.54 -2.66 -14.68
CA GLY A 265 -11.61 -1.52 -13.79
C GLY A 265 -10.67 -0.38 -14.20
N ILE A 266 -9.39 -0.67 -14.37
CA ILE A 266 -8.38 0.33 -14.77
C ILE A 266 -8.61 0.78 -16.21
N GLY A 267 -9.01 -0.12 -17.11
CA GLY A 267 -9.36 0.22 -18.49
C GLY A 267 -10.56 1.17 -18.57
N GLY A 268 -11.59 0.96 -17.75
CA GLY A 268 -12.74 1.86 -17.65
C GLY A 268 -12.36 3.24 -17.11
N ILE A 269 -11.55 3.31 -16.05
CA ILE A 269 -11.01 4.57 -15.51
C ILE A 269 -10.20 5.32 -16.58
N PHE A 270 -9.33 4.61 -17.31
CA PHE A 270 -8.55 5.17 -18.40
C PHE A 270 -9.42 5.75 -19.50
N ALA A 271 -10.43 4.99 -19.95
CA ALA A 271 -11.34 5.43 -21.00
C ALA A 271 -12.13 6.68 -20.58
N TRP A 272 -12.57 6.73 -19.33
CA TRP A 272 -13.26 7.90 -18.77
C TRP A 272 -12.38 9.15 -18.77
N ASP A 273 -11.14 9.07 -18.26
CA ASP A 273 -10.22 10.21 -18.27
C ASP A 273 -9.75 10.58 -19.67
N LEU A 274 -9.56 9.62 -20.57
CA LEU A 274 -9.22 9.91 -21.96
C LEU A 274 -10.35 10.68 -22.65
N TYR A 275 -11.60 10.25 -22.43
CA TYR A 275 -12.78 10.99 -22.91
C TYR A 275 -12.83 12.39 -22.29
N GLY A 276 -12.66 12.52 -20.97
CA GLY A 276 -12.66 13.81 -20.28
C GLY A 276 -11.59 14.77 -20.83
N ALA A 277 -10.38 14.29 -21.07
CA ALA A 277 -9.28 15.08 -21.61
C ALA A 277 -9.56 15.61 -23.03
N ILE A 278 -10.30 14.85 -23.85
CA ILE A 278 -10.60 15.21 -25.25
C ILE A 278 -11.87 16.03 -25.38
N ALA A 279 -12.94 15.64 -24.67
CA ALA A 279 -14.30 16.11 -24.87
C ALA A 279 -14.80 17.09 -23.79
N SER A 280 -14.10 17.23 -22.67
CA SER A 280 -14.53 18.09 -21.55
C SER A 280 -13.37 18.89 -20.95
N PRO A 281 -12.91 19.97 -21.62
CA PRO A 281 -11.75 20.76 -21.18
C PRO A 281 -11.90 21.41 -19.79
N HIS A 282 -13.13 21.55 -19.30
CA HIS A 282 -13.48 22.19 -18.02
C HIS A 282 -13.90 21.18 -16.93
N GLY A 283 -13.46 19.93 -17.03
CA GLY A 283 -13.69 18.93 -15.99
C GLY A 283 -13.11 19.36 -14.63
N ASN A 284 -13.74 18.92 -13.54
CA ASN A 284 -13.30 19.22 -12.17
C ASN A 284 -11.98 18.52 -11.76
N THR A 285 -11.39 17.72 -12.65
CA THR A 285 -10.21 16.88 -12.41
C THR A 285 -9.27 16.90 -13.62
N ASP A 286 -7.97 16.77 -13.37
CA ASP A 286 -6.91 16.82 -14.39
C ASP A 286 -6.80 15.52 -15.20
N SER A 287 -7.80 15.27 -16.06
CA SER A 287 -7.93 14.03 -16.83
C SER A 287 -6.77 13.80 -17.80
N ALA A 288 -6.19 14.85 -18.38
CA ALA A 288 -4.99 14.74 -19.20
C ALA A 288 -3.78 14.30 -18.36
N GLY A 289 -3.61 14.89 -17.18
CA GLY A 289 -2.61 14.44 -16.20
C GLY A 289 -2.80 12.99 -15.80
N HIS A 290 -4.04 12.54 -15.56
CA HIS A 290 -4.36 11.15 -15.22
C HIS A 290 -3.94 10.16 -16.32
N VAL A 291 -4.27 10.47 -17.58
CA VAL A 291 -3.84 9.67 -18.75
C VAL A 291 -2.31 9.60 -18.83
N GLY A 292 -1.63 10.74 -18.65
CA GLY A 292 -0.17 10.81 -18.62
C GLY A 292 0.46 9.98 -17.49
N GLY A 293 -0.12 10.06 -16.30
CA GLY A 293 0.27 9.26 -15.14
C GLY A 293 0.14 7.77 -15.43
N MET A 294 -0.99 7.33 -15.97
CA MET A 294 -1.21 5.93 -16.31
C MET A 294 -0.23 5.43 -17.37
N ALA A 295 0.02 6.22 -18.41
CA ALA A 295 1.03 5.91 -19.43
C ALA A 295 2.43 5.74 -18.83
N ALA A 296 2.84 6.61 -17.89
CA ALA A 296 4.11 6.47 -17.18
C ALA A 296 4.20 5.14 -16.41
N GLY A 297 3.09 4.70 -15.81
CA GLY A 297 2.98 3.40 -15.14
C GLY A 297 3.14 2.22 -16.09
N LEU A 298 2.48 2.26 -17.25
CA LEU A 298 2.61 1.25 -18.31
C LEU A 298 4.06 1.15 -18.81
N ILE A 299 4.72 2.29 -19.03
CA ILE A 299 6.12 2.35 -19.45
C ILE A 299 7.03 1.75 -18.37
N ALA A 300 6.80 2.06 -17.10
CA ALA A 300 7.54 1.49 -15.99
C ALA A 300 7.39 -0.04 -15.91
N ALA A 301 6.17 -0.56 -16.09
CA ALA A 301 5.90 -2.00 -16.13
C ALA A 301 6.58 -2.69 -17.33
N TYR A 302 6.54 -2.06 -18.51
CA TYR A 302 7.24 -2.54 -19.69
C TYR A 302 8.76 -2.59 -19.49
N ARG A 303 9.36 -1.54 -18.90
CA ARG A 303 10.79 -1.51 -18.56
C ARG A 303 11.15 -2.59 -17.55
N LEU A 304 10.29 -2.86 -16.57
CA LEU A 304 10.50 -3.94 -15.61
C LEU A 304 10.53 -5.30 -16.32
N ARG A 305 9.57 -5.58 -17.21
CA ARG A 305 9.50 -6.83 -17.99
C ARG A 305 10.73 -7.05 -18.89
N ARG A 306 11.35 -6.01 -19.42
CA ARG A 306 12.57 -6.09 -20.27
C ARG A 306 13.91 -6.21 -19.51
N GLY A 307 13.89 -6.56 -18.22
CA GLY A 307 15.11 -6.80 -17.45
C GLY A 307 15.59 -5.62 -16.62
N GLY A 308 14.66 -4.75 -16.19
CA GLY A 308 14.84 -3.75 -15.13
C GLY A 308 15.21 -2.34 -15.60
N PHE A 309 15.08 -1.36 -14.70
CA PHE A 309 15.41 0.06 -14.94
C PHE A 309 16.90 0.33 -15.26
N GLY A 310 17.77 -0.69 -15.17
CA GLY A 310 19.18 -0.64 -15.57
C GLY A 310 19.48 -1.17 -16.99
N GLY A 311 18.46 -1.54 -17.77
CA GLY A 311 18.60 -2.19 -19.09
C GLY A 311 19.36 -1.38 -20.16
N LEU A 312 19.47 -0.05 -20.01
CA LEU A 312 20.20 0.80 -20.96
C LEU A 312 21.70 0.48 -21.02
N ARG A 313 22.30 -0.06 -19.94
CA ARG A 313 23.72 -0.43 -19.88
C ARG A 313 24.09 -1.70 -20.68
N ARG A 314 23.13 -2.55 -21.04
CA ARG A 314 23.39 -3.78 -21.81
C ARG A 314 23.23 -3.60 -23.33
N MET A 315 22.55 -2.54 -23.74
CA MET A 315 22.27 -2.25 -25.15
C MET A 315 23.47 -1.63 -25.88
N PHE A 316 24.37 -0.96 -25.16
CA PHE A 316 25.62 -0.38 -25.68
C PHE A 316 26.86 -1.25 -25.42
N ARG A 317 26.67 -2.54 -25.15
CA ARG A 317 27.77 -3.52 -24.93
C ARG A 317 27.74 -4.67 -25.94
N ARG A 318 27.11 -4.45 -27.10
CA ARG A 318 27.22 -5.32 -28.27
C ARG A 318 27.89 -4.56 -29.38
#